data_AF-A0A0Q5K1G4-F1
#
_entry.id   AF-A0A0Q5K1G4-F1
#
_cell.length_a   1.000
_cell.length_b   1.000
_cell.length_c   1.000
_cell.angle_alpha   90.00
_cell.angle_beta   90.00
_cell.angle_gamma   90.00
#
_symmetry.space_group_name_H-M   'P 1'
#
loop_
_entity.id
_entity.type
_entity.pdbx_description
1 polymer ?
#
loop_
_entity_poly.entity_id
_entity_poly.type
_entity_poly.pdbx_seq_one_letter_code
_entity_poly.pdbx_strand_id
1 'polypeptide(L)'
;MLTPVVVARYPHATDAFTEGLQYLGGGTYIESTGEVEGSSISGVRRVDLKTGRPQREVPTPLSGAFGEGVTVLNGAAYHLTWKDGVAFALDAVTLRETGRYRYQGEGWGITNDGRSLIMGSGSPEIVWRDPRTFAVQKRLTVTDQGQPVRNLNELEYVQGSLYANIWLTDRIARIDPATGKVTAWIDVSALTREVSSRTAGMTFDDVANGIAFVPERGTLLLTGKRWPTLFEVRLPGLKAEAATTGAGRTRTN
;
A
#
# COMPACT_ATOMS: atom_id res chain seq x y z
N MET A 1 -3.01 -12.04 -18.70
CA MET A 1 -3.33 -10.68 -18.23
C MET A 1 -4.74 -10.72 -17.65
N LEU A 2 -4.96 -10.08 -16.50
CA LEU A 2 -6.27 -9.90 -15.88
C LEU A 2 -6.67 -8.43 -16.02
N THR A 3 -7.97 -8.18 -16.17
CA THR A 3 -8.52 -6.83 -16.19
C THR A 3 -9.48 -6.68 -15.01
N PRO A 4 -9.30 -5.68 -14.13
CA PRO A 4 -10.20 -5.44 -13.02
C PRO A 4 -11.58 -4.97 -13.49
N VAL A 5 -12.63 -5.42 -12.82
CA VAL A 5 -13.99 -4.92 -13.03
C VAL A 5 -14.32 -3.92 -11.93
N VAL A 6 -14.53 -2.65 -12.29
CA VAL A 6 -14.89 -1.60 -11.34
C VAL A 6 -16.30 -1.87 -10.80
N VAL A 7 -16.43 -1.89 -9.47
CA VAL A 7 -17.71 -2.08 -8.77
C VAL A 7 -18.12 -0.86 -7.94
N ALA A 8 -17.17 0.00 -7.56
CA ALA A 8 -17.46 1.30 -6.97
C ALA A 8 -16.34 2.30 -7.28
N ARG A 9 -16.66 3.58 -7.11
CA ARG A 9 -15.73 4.71 -7.22
C ARG A 9 -15.92 5.59 -5.99
N TYR A 10 -14.83 5.96 -5.36
CA TYR A 10 -14.79 6.82 -4.19
C TYR A 10 -13.97 8.07 -4.50
N PRO A 11 -14.31 9.22 -3.90
CA PRO A 11 -13.48 10.42 -4.01
C PRO A 11 -12.10 10.14 -3.39
N HIS A 12 -11.06 10.62 -4.07
CA HIS A 12 -9.69 10.61 -3.58
C HIS A 12 -9.10 12.00 -3.73
N ALA A 13 -8.25 12.40 -2.79
CA ALA A 13 -7.72 13.75 -2.74
C ALA A 13 -6.68 13.95 -3.87
N THR A 14 -6.89 14.99 -4.70
CA THR A 14 -6.04 15.25 -5.88
C THR A 14 -4.68 15.85 -5.53
N ASP A 15 -4.49 16.27 -4.29
CA ASP A 15 -3.20 16.68 -3.74
C ASP A 15 -2.45 15.48 -3.11
N ALA A 16 -3.01 14.28 -3.07
CA ALA A 16 -2.36 13.16 -2.41
C ALA A 16 -1.41 12.41 -3.32
N PHE A 17 -0.11 12.52 -3.06
CA PHE A 17 0.90 11.72 -3.75
C PHE A 17 1.03 10.35 -3.06
N THR A 18 0.09 9.44 -3.32
CA THR A 18 -0.05 8.14 -2.64
C THR A 18 1.19 7.25 -2.77
N GLU A 19 1.80 6.86 -1.65
CA GLU A 19 2.95 5.96 -1.60
C GLU A 19 2.71 4.67 -0.80
N GLY A 20 1.59 4.59 -0.09
CA GLY A 20 1.15 3.35 0.57
C GLY A 20 -0.34 3.40 0.91
N LEU A 21 -1.02 2.27 0.81
CA LEU A 21 -2.44 2.18 1.06
C LEU A 21 -2.78 0.88 1.80
N GLN A 22 -3.64 0.94 2.81
CA GLN A 22 -4.20 -0.28 3.40
C GLN A 22 -5.61 -0.04 3.93
N TYR A 23 -6.53 -0.94 3.64
CA TYR A 23 -7.88 -0.88 4.18
C TYR A 23 -7.90 -1.44 5.61
N LEU A 24 -8.54 -0.71 6.53
CA LEU A 24 -8.56 -1.03 7.95
C LEU A 24 -9.87 -1.68 8.42
N GLY A 25 -10.84 -1.87 7.53
CA GLY A 25 -12.19 -2.25 7.88
C GLY A 25 -13.10 -1.06 8.19
N GLY A 26 -14.40 -1.32 8.28
CA GLY A 26 -15.40 -0.33 8.72
C GLY A 26 -15.53 0.91 7.81
N GLY A 27 -15.06 0.84 6.56
CA GLY A 27 -15.03 1.99 5.65
C GLY A 27 -13.89 2.98 5.93
N THR A 28 -12.83 2.57 6.63
CA THR A 28 -11.63 3.39 6.84
C THR A 28 -10.43 2.75 6.16
N TYR A 29 -9.55 3.56 5.59
CA TYR A 29 -8.23 3.13 5.13
C TYR A 29 -7.14 4.02 5.73
N ILE A 30 -5.91 3.51 5.77
CA ILE A 30 -4.71 4.29 6.05
C ILE A 30 -3.97 4.51 4.73
N GLU A 31 -3.37 5.67 4.62
CA GLU A 31 -2.61 6.06 3.44
C GLU A 31 -1.37 6.81 3.88
N SER A 32 -0.29 6.59 3.14
CA SER A 32 0.90 7.40 3.21
C SER A 32 1.05 8.23 1.95
N THR A 33 1.48 9.46 2.12
CA THR A 33 1.72 10.42 1.04
C THR A 33 3.17 10.89 1.05
N GLY A 34 3.73 11.07 -0.14
CA GLY A 34 4.94 11.83 -0.37
C GLY A 34 4.65 13.33 -0.55
N GLU A 35 5.68 14.17 -0.42
CA GLU A 35 5.57 15.61 -0.66
C GLU A 35 6.27 15.99 -1.97
N VAL A 36 5.49 16.43 -2.94
CA VAL A 36 5.93 17.04 -4.21
C VAL A 36 5.24 18.40 -4.38
N GLU A 37 5.71 19.20 -5.34
CA GLU A 37 5.08 20.50 -5.61
C GLU A 37 3.57 20.33 -5.91
N GLY A 38 2.75 21.03 -5.13
CA GLY A 38 1.29 20.99 -5.24
C GLY A 38 0.62 19.76 -4.61
N SER A 39 1.34 18.93 -3.83
CA SER A 39 0.75 17.84 -3.06
C SER A 39 0.51 18.21 -1.60
N SER A 40 -0.17 17.31 -0.87
CA SER A 40 -0.26 17.30 0.57
C SER A 40 1.12 17.05 1.20
N ILE A 41 1.18 17.19 2.52
CA ILE A 41 2.40 16.92 3.29
C ILE A 41 2.87 15.47 3.11
N SER A 42 4.17 15.26 3.26
CA SER A 42 4.74 13.92 3.44
C SER A 42 4.30 13.39 4.80
N GLY A 43 3.57 12.28 4.86
CA GLY A 43 3.00 11.81 6.11
C GLY A 43 2.04 10.63 6.00
N VAL A 44 1.30 10.40 7.08
CA VAL A 44 0.36 9.30 7.22
C VAL A 44 -1.01 9.83 7.62
N ARG A 45 -2.05 9.31 6.98
CA ARG A 45 -3.43 9.72 7.22
C ARG A 45 -4.39 8.53 7.30
N ARG A 46 -5.37 8.63 8.18
CA ARG A 46 -6.55 7.75 8.23
C ARG A 46 -7.68 8.46 7.51
N VAL A 47 -8.32 7.78 6.56
CA VAL A 47 -9.28 8.40 5.64
C VAL A 47 -10.59 7.63 5.64
N ASP A 48 -11.69 8.37 5.65
CA ASP A 48 -13.02 7.79 5.45
C ASP A 48 -13.21 7.46 3.96
N LEU A 49 -13.48 6.19 3.65
CA LEU A 49 -13.57 5.67 2.28
C LEU A 49 -14.68 6.35 1.48
N LYS A 50 -15.82 6.66 2.10
CA LYS A 50 -16.97 7.22 1.38
C LYS A 50 -16.76 8.66 0.97
N THR A 51 -16.14 9.45 1.85
CA THR A 51 -15.98 10.88 1.67
C THR A 51 -14.60 11.28 1.14
N GLY A 52 -13.61 10.40 1.23
CA GLY A 52 -12.21 10.69 0.87
C GLY A 52 -11.55 11.69 1.80
N ARG A 53 -12.16 11.99 2.96
CA ARG A 53 -11.68 13.01 3.89
C ARG A 53 -10.80 12.40 4.99
N PRO A 54 -9.63 12.99 5.27
CA PRO A 54 -8.82 12.57 6.42
C PRO A 54 -9.60 12.75 7.73
N GLN A 55 -9.67 11.68 8.51
CA GLN A 55 -10.13 11.70 9.90
C GLN A 55 -8.99 12.08 10.85
N ARG A 56 -7.75 11.78 10.45
CA ARG A 56 -6.51 12.11 11.14
C ARG A 56 -5.37 12.10 10.14
N GLU A 57 -4.43 13.02 10.30
CA GLU A 57 -3.25 13.15 9.45
C GLU A 57 -2.10 13.66 10.31
N VAL A 58 -0.90 13.10 10.12
CA VAL A 58 0.33 13.52 10.78
C VAL A 58 1.46 13.58 9.76
N PRO A 59 2.40 14.54 9.88
CA PRO A 59 3.58 14.55 9.03
C PRO A 59 4.49 13.36 9.34
N THR A 60 5.33 12.99 8.38
CA THR A 60 6.43 12.05 8.58
C THR A 60 7.27 12.51 9.79
N PRO A 61 7.55 11.67 10.81
CA PRO A 61 8.28 12.06 12.03
C PRO A 61 9.79 12.31 11.84
N LEU A 62 10.16 12.84 10.69
CA LEU A 62 11.49 13.30 10.33
C LEU A 62 11.33 14.45 9.33
N SER A 63 11.73 15.65 9.76
CA SER A 63 11.59 16.86 8.96
C SER A 63 12.28 16.72 7.60
N GLY A 64 11.54 17.00 6.52
CA GLY A 64 12.04 16.94 5.14
C GLY A 64 12.16 15.52 4.56
N ALA A 65 11.84 14.47 5.32
CA ALA A 65 11.83 13.12 4.79
C ALA A 65 10.60 12.88 3.90
N PHE A 66 10.82 12.14 2.82
CA PHE A 66 9.76 11.73 1.90
C PHE A 66 9.16 10.41 2.37
N GLY A 67 7.87 10.42 2.71
CA GLY A 67 7.12 9.26 3.18
C GLY A 67 6.81 8.28 2.05
N GLU A 68 6.83 6.99 2.36
CA GLU A 68 6.68 5.89 1.39
C GLU A 68 5.62 4.90 1.88
N GLY A 69 5.74 3.59 1.64
CA GLY A 69 4.73 2.60 2.02
C GLY A 69 4.30 2.66 3.50
N VAL A 70 3.02 2.35 3.74
CA VAL A 70 2.45 2.16 5.08
C VAL A 70 1.67 0.85 5.21
N THR A 71 1.81 0.15 6.33
CA THR A 71 0.98 -1.02 6.66
C THR A 71 0.73 -1.13 8.16
N VAL A 72 -0.41 -1.68 8.55
CA VAL A 72 -0.80 -1.91 9.95
C VAL A 72 -0.64 -3.38 10.30
N LEU A 73 0.14 -3.64 11.35
CA LEU A 73 0.34 -4.96 11.93
C LEU A 73 0.40 -4.84 13.46
N ASN A 74 -0.36 -5.68 14.16
CA ASN A 74 -0.37 -5.75 15.64
C ASN A 74 -0.62 -4.39 16.34
N GLY A 75 -1.47 -3.55 15.76
CA GLY A 75 -1.82 -2.24 16.34
C GLY A 75 -0.83 -1.12 16.02
N ALA A 76 0.26 -1.39 15.31
CA ALA A 76 1.21 -0.38 14.84
C ALA A 76 1.08 -0.16 13.31
N ALA A 77 1.06 1.09 12.88
CA ALA A 77 1.25 1.49 11.49
C ALA A 77 2.75 1.69 11.22
N TYR A 78 3.31 0.87 10.35
CA TYR A 78 4.70 0.93 9.91
C TYR A 78 4.79 1.81 8.66
N HIS A 79 5.45 2.95 8.78
CA HIS A 79 5.59 3.98 7.74
C HIS A 79 7.05 4.10 7.29
N LEU A 80 7.31 3.96 5.99
CA LEU A 80 8.64 4.02 5.42
C LEU A 80 9.04 5.44 5.00
N THR A 81 10.34 5.61 4.77
CA THR A 81 10.92 6.79 4.12
C THR A 81 11.64 6.38 2.85
N TRP A 82 11.72 7.26 1.86
CA TRP A 82 12.36 6.93 0.59
C TRP A 82 13.85 6.64 0.74
N LYS A 83 14.65 7.66 1.08
CA LYS A 83 16.13 7.58 1.09
C LYS A 83 16.76 7.65 2.47
N ASP A 84 15.97 7.97 3.49
CA ASP A 84 16.47 8.23 4.84
C ASP A 84 16.81 6.96 5.63
N GLY A 85 16.38 5.79 5.14
CA GLY A 85 16.66 4.51 5.77
C GLY A 85 15.96 4.34 7.12
N VAL A 86 14.77 4.94 7.28
CA VAL A 86 13.98 4.91 8.53
C VAL A 86 12.60 4.33 8.30
N ALA A 87 12.19 3.39 9.16
CA ALA A 87 10.81 2.95 9.30
C ALA A 87 10.29 3.41 10.66
N PHE A 88 9.17 4.12 10.67
CA PHE A 88 8.47 4.50 11.90
C PHE A 88 7.42 3.46 12.25
N ALA A 89 7.31 3.11 13.53
CA ALA A 89 6.11 2.49 14.07
C ALA A 89 5.29 3.58 14.75
N LEU A 90 4.07 3.79 14.26
CA LEU A 90 3.09 4.69 14.84
C LEU A 90 1.97 3.88 15.47
N ASP A 91 1.37 4.35 16.56
CA ASP A 91 0.11 3.79 17.04
C ASP A 91 -0.95 3.89 15.92
N ALA A 92 -1.58 2.78 15.54
CA ALA A 92 -2.39 2.74 14.33
C ALA A 92 -3.63 3.65 14.38
N VAL A 93 -4.10 4.03 15.57
CA VAL A 93 -5.29 4.89 15.75
C VAL A 93 -4.89 6.36 15.85
N THR A 94 -3.95 6.67 16.73
CA THR A 94 -3.55 8.04 17.06
C THR A 94 -2.44 8.57 16.16
N LEU A 95 -1.76 7.70 15.40
CA LEU A 95 -0.60 7.98 14.56
C LEU A 95 0.58 8.63 15.33
N ARG A 96 0.60 8.50 16.66
CA ARG A 96 1.74 8.93 17.47
C ARG A 96 2.88 7.95 17.31
N GLU A 97 4.09 8.46 17.16
CA GLU A 97 5.27 7.60 17.09
C GLU A 97 5.43 6.78 18.37
N THR A 98 5.50 5.45 18.20
CA THR A 98 5.76 4.48 19.27
C THR A 98 7.11 3.80 19.11
N GLY A 99 7.75 3.95 17.95
CA GLY A 99 9.10 3.42 17.70
C GLY A 99 9.65 3.84 16.34
N ARG A 100 10.95 3.61 16.15
CA ARG A 100 11.64 3.84 14.89
C ARG A 100 12.74 2.80 14.69
N TYR A 101 12.97 2.44 13.44
CA TYR A 101 13.93 1.42 13.02
C TYR A 101 14.78 1.91 11.86
N ARG A 102 15.98 1.37 11.74
CA ARG A 102 16.88 1.66 10.61
C ARG A 102 16.90 0.51 9.61
N TYR A 103 17.00 0.85 8.33
CA TYR A 103 17.30 -0.08 7.25
C TYR A 103 18.31 0.52 6.28
N GLN A 104 18.93 -0.34 5.48
CA GLN A 104 19.86 0.05 4.43
C GLN A 104 19.13 0.14 3.09
N GLY A 105 19.53 1.10 2.25
CA GLY A 105 18.94 1.35 0.94
C GLY A 105 17.63 2.14 1.02
N GLU A 106 16.86 2.09 -0.07
CA GLU A 106 15.59 2.79 -0.18
C GLU A 106 14.43 1.98 0.41
N GLY A 107 13.33 2.66 0.78
CA GLY A 107 12.04 2.04 1.10
C GLY A 107 10.97 2.55 0.16
N TRP A 108 10.20 1.64 -0.45
CA TRP A 108 9.10 1.96 -1.36
C TRP A 108 7.82 1.37 -0.74
N GLY A 109 7.22 0.31 -1.29
CA GLY A 109 6.04 -0.33 -0.68
C GLY A 109 6.34 -1.18 0.56
N ILE A 110 5.33 -1.30 1.44
CA ILE A 110 5.31 -2.22 2.57
C ILE A 110 3.92 -2.80 2.78
N THR A 111 3.83 -4.09 3.06
CA THR A 111 2.61 -4.78 3.50
C THR A 111 2.96 -5.81 4.58
N ASN A 112 2.04 -6.68 4.96
CA ASN A 112 2.32 -7.75 5.92
C ASN A 112 1.48 -9.01 5.68
N ASP A 113 1.99 -10.16 6.11
CA ASP A 113 1.28 -11.46 6.05
C ASP A 113 0.60 -11.83 7.39
N GLY A 114 0.38 -10.84 8.27
CA GLY A 114 -0.09 -11.04 9.63
C GLY A 114 0.99 -11.48 10.63
N ARG A 115 2.22 -11.76 10.18
CA ARG A 115 3.34 -12.16 11.04
C ARG A 115 4.58 -11.28 10.82
N SER A 116 4.93 -11.04 9.57
CA SER A 116 6.13 -10.33 9.15
C SER A 116 5.75 -9.14 8.29
N LEU A 117 6.58 -8.10 8.37
CA LEU A 117 6.49 -6.97 7.42
C LEU A 117 7.16 -7.40 6.12
N ILE A 118 6.61 -6.99 4.99
CA ILE A 118 7.07 -7.33 3.64
C ILE A 118 7.37 -6.02 2.93
N MET A 119 8.64 -5.76 2.64
CA MET A 119 9.13 -4.46 2.16
C MET A 119 9.77 -4.58 0.79
N GLY A 120 9.44 -3.64 -0.10
CA GLY A 120 10.07 -3.41 -1.40
C GLY A 120 10.91 -2.14 -1.40
N SER A 121 11.74 -1.99 -2.45
CA SER A 121 12.68 -0.87 -2.59
C SER A 121 12.85 -0.42 -4.06
N GLY A 122 11.88 -0.70 -4.93
CA GLY A 122 12.03 -0.54 -6.39
C GLY A 122 12.94 -1.58 -7.07
N SER A 123 13.69 -2.37 -6.30
CA SER A 123 14.48 -3.49 -6.81
C SER A 123 13.59 -4.72 -7.07
N PRO A 124 14.10 -5.77 -7.75
CA PRO A 124 13.40 -7.05 -7.83
C PRO A 124 13.33 -7.83 -6.52
N GLU A 125 14.02 -7.39 -5.48
CA GLU A 125 14.06 -8.08 -4.20
C GLU A 125 12.98 -7.56 -3.25
N ILE A 126 12.23 -8.49 -2.65
CA ILE A 126 11.29 -8.26 -1.56
C ILE A 126 11.88 -8.85 -0.28
N VAL A 127 11.78 -8.09 0.81
CA VAL A 127 12.41 -8.40 2.10
C VAL A 127 11.36 -8.57 3.19
N TRP A 128 11.34 -9.73 3.84
CA TRP A 128 10.55 -9.96 5.05
C TRP A 128 11.35 -9.48 6.27
N ARG A 129 10.67 -8.77 7.16
CA ARG A 129 11.28 -8.17 8.35
C ARG A 129 10.49 -8.49 9.61
N ASP A 130 11.20 -8.70 10.72
CA ASP A 130 10.58 -8.87 12.04
C ASP A 130 9.93 -7.54 12.47
N PRO A 131 8.65 -7.51 12.85
CA PRO A 131 7.96 -6.27 13.20
C PRO A 131 8.47 -5.61 14.50
N ARG A 132 9.20 -6.34 15.35
CA ARG A 132 9.71 -5.83 16.64
C ARG A 132 11.11 -5.25 16.51
N THR A 133 11.94 -5.82 15.62
CA THR A 133 13.36 -5.43 15.48
C THR A 133 13.69 -4.86 14.11
N PHE A 134 12.81 -5.01 13.12
CA PHE A 134 12.99 -4.69 11.71
C PHE A 134 14.13 -5.46 11.01
N ALA A 135 14.68 -6.48 11.70
CA ALA A 135 15.73 -7.34 11.17
C ALA A 135 15.21 -8.17 10.00
N VAL A 136 16.09 -8.39 9.01
CA VAL A 136 15.79 -9.22 7.84
C VAL A 136 15.59 -10.67 8.28
N GLN A 137 14.46 -11.25 7.87
CA GLN A 137 14.11 -12.65 8.11
C GLN A 137 14.28 -13.48 6.83
N LYS A 138 13.88 -12.93 5.67
CA LYS A 138 13.92 -13.61 4.38
C LYS A 138 14.05 -12.57 3.27
N ARG A 139 14.69 -12.95 2.16
CA ARG A 139 14.70 -12.20 0.90
C ARG A 139 14.13 -13.08 -0.21
N LEU A 140 13.47 -12.47 -1.18
CA LEU A 140 12.90 -13.16 -2.34
C LEU A 140 13.08 -12.29 -3.58
N THR A 141 13.60 -12.87 -4.65
CA THR A 141 13.68 -12.18 -5.94
C THR A 141 12.43 -12.45 -6.76
N VAL A 142 11.75 -11.39 -7.18
CA VAL A 142 10.57 -11.46 -8.04
C VAL A 142 11.00 -11.65 -9.49
N THR A 143 10.40 -12.63 -10.15
CA THR A 143 10.69 -12.95 -11.56
C THR A 143 9.42 -13.18 -12.37
N ASP A 144 9.44 -12.77 -13.63
CA ASP A 144 8.46 -13.17 -14.64
C ASP A 144 9.18 -13.93 -15.73
N GLN A 145 8.78 -15.18 -15.98
CA GLN A 145 9.43 -16.08 -16.94
C GLN A 145 10.97 -16.16 -16.76
N GLY A 146 11.44 -16.12 -15.51
CA GLY A 146 12.86 -16.18 -15.15
C GLY A 146 13.61 -14.85 -15.23
N GLN A 147 12.97 -13.77 -15.69
CA GLN A 147 13.56 -12.44 -15.73
C GLN A 147 13.19 -11.63 -14.47
N PRO A 148 14.15 -10.95 -13.81
CA PRO A 148 13.85 -10.12 -12.64
C PRO A 148 12.89 -8.98 -12.98
N VAL A 149 11.85 -8.82 -12.16
CA VAL A 149 10.90 -7.70 -12.28
C VAL A 149 11.40 -6.53 -11.44
N ARG A 150 11.68 -5.39 -12.07
CA ARG A 150 12.11 -4.16 -11.38
C ARG A 150 10.93 -3.22 -11.12
N ASN A 151 11.21 -2.14 -10.39
CA ASN A 151 10.27 -1.06 -10.09
C ASN A 151 9.05 -1.53 -9.28
N LEU A 152 9.25 -2.54 -8.43
CA LEU A 152 8.25 -2.98 -7.46
C LEU A 152 8.01 -1.84 -6.47
N ASN A 153 6.83 -1.24 -6.52
CA ASN A 153 6.49 -0.07 -5.72
C ASN A 153 5.54 -0.45 -4.58
N GLU A 154 4.34 0.13 -4.53
CA GLU A 154 3.36 -0.18 -3.49
C GLU A 154 3.00 -1.68 -3.48
N LEU A 155 2.80 -2.24 -2.28
CA LEU A 155 2.62 -3.68 -2.04
C LEU A 155 1.35 -3.94 -1.25
N GLU A 156 0.68 -5.06 -1.54
CA GLU A 156 -0.40 -5.57 -0.70
C GLU A 156 -0.43 -7.11 -0.66
N TYR A 157 -0.55 -7.70 0.54
CA TYR A 157 -0.62 -9.15 0.72
C TYR A 157 -2.07 -9.61 0.84
N VAL A 158 -2.54 -10.39 -0.13
CA VAL A 158 -3.95 -10.76 -0.28
C VAL A 158 -4.07 -12.25 -0.49
N GLN A 159 -4.73 -12.94 0.44
CA GLN A 159 -5.12 -14.35 0.29
C GLN A 159 -3.97 -15.26 -0.16
N GLY A 160 -2.78 -15.07 0.42
CA GLY A 160 -1.60 -15.86 0.11
C GLY A 160 -0.78 -15.39 -1.10
N SER A 161 -1.19 -14.31 -1.76
CA SER A 161 -0.47 -13.70 -2.89
C SER A 161 0.03 -12.31 -2.53
N LEU A 162 1.22 -11.94 -3.03
CA LEU A 162 1.73 -10.58 -2.94
C LEU A 162 1.36 -9.82 -4.21
N TYR A 163 0.76 -8.65 -4.07
CA TYR A 163 0.48 -7.72 -5.16
C TYR A 163 1.50 -6.59 -5.12
N ALA A 164 1.96 -6.13 -6.28
CA ALA A 164 2.90 -5.03 -6.38
C ALA A 164 2.56 -4.12 -7.57
N ASN A 165 2.40 -2.82 -7.34
CA ASN A 165 2.45 -1.83 -8.42
C ASN A 165 3.83 -1.89 -9.10
N ILE A 166 3.87 -1.71 -10.42
CA ILE A 166 5.12 -1.50 -11.15
C ILE A 166 5.21 -0.04 -11.55
N TRP A 167 6.11 0.70 -10.89
CA TRP A 167 6.26 2.13 -11.07
C TRP A 167 6.50 2.50 -12.55
N LEU A 168 5.88 3.61 -12.97
CA LEU A 168 5.79 4.11 -14.34
C LEU A 168 5.04 3.20 -15.33
N THR A 169 4.21 2.27 -14.84
CA THR A 169 3.38 1.43 -15.71
C THR A 169 1.97 1.26 -15.19
N ASP A 170 1.05 0.92 -16.09
CA ASP A 170 -0.33 0.55 -15.76
C ASP A 170 -0.48 -0.93 -15.40
N ARG A 171 0.49 -1.49 -14.66
CA ARG A 171 0.50 -2.92 -14.31
C ARG A 171 0.69 -3.15 -12.83
N ILE A 172 -0.04 -4.14 -12.33
CA ILE A 172 0.18 -4.74 -11.01
C ILE A 172 0.61 -6.20 -11.22
N ALA A 173 1.67 -6.61 -10.56
CA ALA A 173 2.10 -8.01 -10.52
C ALA A 173 1.36 -8.74 -9.38
N ARG A 174 0.82 -9.93 -9.65
CA ARG A 174 0.43 -10.90 -8.62
C ARG A 174 1.53 -11.95 -8.51
N ILE A 175 2.16 -12.04 -7.35
CA ILE A 175 3.40 -12.77 -7.09
C ILE A 175 3.12 -13.88 -6.08
N ASP A 176 3.63 -15.07 -6.36
CA ASP A 176 3.68 -16.16 -5.38
C ASP A 176 4.80 -15.86 -4.35
N PRO A 177 4.48 -15.64 -3.06
CA PRO A 177 5.47 -15.28 -2.05
C PRO A 177 6.39 -16.45 -1.64
N ALA A 178 6.05 -17.69 -2.02
CA ALA A 178 6.94 -18.83 -1.81
C ALA A 178 8.05 -18.90 -2.86
N THR A 179 7.74 -18.57 -4.11
CA THR A 179 8.66 -18.77 -5.24
C THR A 179 9.20 -17.48 -5.87
N GLY A 180 8.55 -16.34 -5.63
CA GLY A 180 8.86 -15.05 -6.26
C GLY A 180 8.36 -14.96 -7.71
N LYS A 181 7.67 -15.98 -8.21
CA LYS A 181 7.20 -15.98 -9.60
C LYS A 181 5.93 -15.12 -9.73
N VAL A 182 5.90 -14.29 -10.76
CA VAL A 182 4.67 -13.64 -11.19
C VAL A 182 3.71 -14.72 -11.71
N THR A 183 2.52 -14.77 -11.11
CA THR A 183 1.43 -15.69 -11.48
C THR A 183 0.39 -15.04 -12.36
N ALA A 184 0.28 -13.71 -12.31
CA ALA A 184 -0.56 -12.93 -13.20
C ALA A 184 -0.09 -11.48 -13.25
N TRP A 185 -0.35 -10.85 -14.38
CA TRP A 185 -0.32 -9.40 -14.54
C TRP A 185 -1.75 -8.88 -14.53
N ILE A 186 -2.00 -7.77 -13.83
CA ILE A 186 -3.27 -7.04 -13.84
C ILE A 186 -3.04 -5.73 -14.60
N ASP A 187 -3.84 -5.48 -15.63
CA ASP A 187 -3.82 -4.26 -16.44
C ASP A 187 -4.81 -3.23 -15.87
N VAL A 188 -4.28 -2.09 -15.40
CA VAL A 188 -5.07 -0.99 -14.84
C VAL A 188 -5.17 0.22 -15.77
N SER A 189 -4.74 0.08 -17.04
CA SER A 189 -4.66 1.21 -17.99
C SER A 189 -6.01 1.87 -18.27
N ALA A 190 -7.11 1.12 -18.15
CA ALA A 190 -8.46 1.68 -18.25
C ALA A 190 -8.78 2.65 -17.11
N LEU A 191 -8.29 2.38 -15.89
CA LEU A 191 -8.46 3.26 -14.74
C LEU A 191 -7.63 4.52 -14.91
N THR A 192 -6.36 4.37 -15.33
CA THR A 192 -5.45 5.49 -15.63
C THR A 192 -6.06 6.41 -16.69
N ARG A 193 -6.57 5.87 -17.80
CA ARG A 193 -7.25 6.67 -18.84
C ARG A 193 -8.48 7.41 -18.30
N GLU A 194 -9.26 6.77 -17.42
CA GLU A 194 -10.43 7.42 -16.81
C GLU A 194 -10.02 8.65 -16.00
N VAL A 195 -8.97 8.56 -15.17
CA VAL A 195 -8.53 9.69 -14.33
C VAL A 195 -7.77 10.77 -15.08
N SER A 196 -6.94 10.41 -16.07
CA SER A 196 -6.17 11.38 -16.87
C SER A 196 -7.09 12.29 -17.68
N SER A 197 -8.27 11.78 -18.09
CA SER A 197 -9.27 12.60 -18.78
C SER A 197 -9.94 13.66 -17.90
N ARG A 198 -9.79 13.55 -16.57
CA ARG A 198 -10.49 14.38 -15.56
C ARG A 198 -9.57 15.31 -14.79
N THR A 199 -8.26 15.24 -15.01
CA THR A 199 -7.27 15.90 -14.15
C THR A 199 -6.27 16.67 -15.01
N ALA A 200 -6.30 18.01 -14.89
CA ALA A 200 -5.31 18.87 -15.54
C ALA A 200 -4.03 18.93 -14.69
N GLY A 201 -2.87 19.06 -15.34
CA GLY A 201 -1.59 19.24 -14.64
C GLY A 201 -0.95 17.97 -14.08
N MET A 202 -1.45 16.78 -14.44
CA MET A 202 -0.79 15.53 -14.08
C MET A 202 0.60 15.44 -14.73
N THR A 203 1.58 14.95 -13.99
CA THR A 203 2.94 14.68 -14.45
C THR A 203 3.10 13.21 -14.86
N PHE A 204 4.26 12.86 -15.42
CA PHE A 204 4.59 11.48 -15.75
C PHE A 204 4.67 10.55 -14.52
N ASP A 205 4.73 11.12 -13.32
CA ASP A 205 4.84 10.39 -12.05
C ASP A 205 3.48 10.19 -11.36
N ASP A 206 2.40 10.76 -11.90
CA ASP A 206 1.03 10.61 -11.39
C ASP A 206 0.39 9.28 -11.81
N VAL A 207 1.07 8.20 -11.45
CA VAL A 207 0.79 6.85 -11.93
C VAL A 207 -0.05 6.05 -10.93
N ALA A 208 -0.55 4.90 -11.39
CA ALA A 208 -1.21 3.93 -10.51
C ALA A 208 -0.24 3.47 -9.40
N ASN A 209 -0.62 3.70 -8.14
CA ASN A 209 0.15 3.36 -6.95
C ASN A 209 -0.79 3.37 -5.73
N GLY A 210 -0.89 2.26 -5.02
CA GLY A 210 -1.83 2.08 -3.90
C GLY A 210 -2.80 0.93 -4.15
N ILE A 211 -2.68 -0.14 -3.36
CA ILE A 211 -3.48 -1.36 -3.44
C ILE A 211 -3.92 -1.70 -2.02
N ALA A 212 -5.21 -1.85 -1.79
CA ALA A 212 -5.71 -2.28 -0.48
C ALA A 212 -6.79 -3.34 -0.60
N PHE A 213 -6.71 -4.41 0.19
CA PHE A 213 -7.69 -5.47 0.17
C PHE A 213 -8.90 -5.19 1.07
N VAL A 214 -10.09 -5.38 0.53
CA VAL A 214 -11.36 -5.31 1.26
C VAL A 214 -11.85 -6.73 1.56
N PRO A 215 -11.56 -7.27 2.76
CA PRO A 215 -11.84 -8.67 3.07
C PRO A 215 -13.33 -8.97 3.00
N GLU A 216 -14.19 -8.12 3.55
CA GLU A 216 -15.63 -8.39 3.62
C GLU A 216 -16.34 -8.38 2.25
N ARG A 217 -15.68 -7.86 1.20
CA ARG A 217 -16.23 -7.82 -0.17
C ARG A 217 -15.44 -8.67 -1.15
N GLY A 218 -14.23 -9.12 -0.81
CA GLY A 218 -13.35 -9.85 -1.72
C GLY A 218 -12.92 -8.98 -2.90
N THR A 219 -12.70 -7.69 -2.66
CA THR A 219 -12.36 -6.68 -3.67
C THR A 219 -11.04 -6.00 -3.33
N LEU A 220 -10.46 -5.29 -4.30
CA LEU A 220 -9.33 -4.39 -4.06
C LEU A 220 -9.79 -2.94 -4.20
N LEU A 221 -9.23 -2.07 -3.39
CA LEU A 221 -9.17 -0.64 -3.64
C LEU A 221 -7.88 -0.35 -4.42
N LEU A 222 -8.00 0.34 -5.54
CA LEU A 222 -6.90 0.77 -6.39
C LEU A 222 -6.97 2.28 -6.60
N THR A 223 -5.85 2.96 -6.45
CA THR A 223 -5.74 4.39 -6.76
C THR A 223 -4.37 4.71 -7.36
N GLY A 224 -4.01 5.99 -7.37
CA GLY A 224 -2.72 6.45 -7.85
C GLY A 224 -2.37 7.82 -7.30
N LYS A 225 -1.14 8.22 -7.59
CA LYS A 225 -0.60 9.49 -7.13
C LYS A 225 -1.40 10.63 -7.77
N ARG A 226 -2.01 11.46 -6.93
CA ARG A 226 -2.90 12.59 -7.27
C ARG A 226 -4.14 12.20 -8.08
N TRP A 227 -4.54 10.93 -8.05
CA TRP A 227 -5.77 10.50 -8.71
C TRP A 227 -7.00 11.08 -7.98
N PRO A 228 -8.01 11.61 -8.69
CA PRO A 228 -9.25 12.09 -8.07
C PRO A 228 -10.17 10.95 -7.61
N THR A 229 -9.80 9.70 -7.87
CA THR A 229 -10.65 8.53 -7.68
C THR A 229 -9.89 7.36 -7.10
N LEU A 230 -10.50 6.74 -6.09
CA LEU A 230 -10.14 5.44 -5.57
C LEU A 230 -11.19 4.44 -6.07
N PHE A 231 -10.75 3.46 -6.84
CA PHE A 231 -11.62 2.46 -7.47
C PHE A 231 -11.71 1.22 -6.61
N GLU A 232 -12.92 0.75 -6.33
CA GLU A 232 -13.09 -0.61 -5.84
C GLU A 232 -13.30 -1.55 -7.03
N VAL A 233 -12.53 -2.63 -7.09
CA VAL A 233 -12.51 -3.55 -8.21
C VAL A 233 -12.64 -5.00 -7.77
N ARG A 234 -13.29 -5.81 -8.61
CA ARG A 234 -13.24 -7.26 -8.55
C ARG A 234 -12.14 -7.78 -9.45
N LEU A 235 -11.42 -8.80 -8.95
CA LEU A 235 -10.47 -9.59 -9.73
C LEU A 235 -10.83 -11.08 -9.63
N PRO A 236 -10.63 -11.86 -10.70
CA PRO A 236 -10.83 -13.31 -10.64
C PRO A 236 -10.00 -13.97 -9.52
N GLY A 237 -10.67 -14.78 -8.71
CA GLY A 237 -10.05 -15.58 -7.65
C GLY A 237 -10.06 -14.94 -6.25
N LEU A 238 -10.32 -13.63 -6.13
CA LEU A 238 -10.51 -13.00 -4.83
C LEU A 238 -11.86 -13.39 -4.24
N LYS A 239 -11.88 -13.71 -2.95
CA LYS A 239 -13.07 -14.13 -2.22
C LYS A 239 -13.33 -13.20 -1.03
N ALA A 240 -14.60 -13.02 -0.69
CA ALA A 240 -14.93 -12.37 0.57
C ALA A 240 -14.52 -13.26 1.74
N GLU A 241 -13.98 -12.65 2.78
CA GLU A 241 -13.66 -13.26 4.05
C GLU A 241 -14.77 -12.93 5.04
N ALA A 242 -15.21 -13.93 5.80
CA ALA A 242 -16.17 -13.71 6.86
C ALA A 242 -15.57 -12.75 7.88
N ALA A 243 -16.35 -11.76 8.33
CA ALA A 243 -15.92 -10.88 9.41
C ALA A 243 -15.50 -11.75 10.59
N THR A 244 -14.22 -11.68 10.97
CA THR A 244 -13.76 -12.23 12.24
C THR A 244 -14.46 -11.43 13.33
N THR A 245 -15.50 -12.02 13.92
CA THR A 245 -16.13 -11.51 15.13
C THR A 245 -15.07 -11.49 16.23
N GLY A 246 -14.38 -10.37 16.38
CA GLY A 246 -13.49 -10.08 17.49
C GLY A 246 -14.29 -9.89 18.79
N ALA A 247 -14.88 -10.96 19.28
CA ALA A 247 -15.48 -11.05 20.61
C ALA A 247 -14.80 -12.22 21.34
N GLY A 248 -13.85 -11.89 22.22
CA GLY A 248 -12.92 -12.89 22.76
C GLY A 248 -12.28 -12.53 24.10
N ARG A 249 -13.10 -12.11 25.07
CA ARG A 249 -12.89 -12.23 26.52
C ARG A 249 -11.76 -11.42 27.17
N THR A 250 -12.17 -10.33 27.82
CA THR A 250 -11.71 -9.98 29.18
C THR A 250 -11.63 -11.25 30.01
N ARG A 251 -10.41 -11.66 30.37
CA ARG A 251 -10.19 -12.54 31.52
C ARG A 251 -9.84 -11.62 32.69
N THR A 252 -10.83 -11.40 33.54
CA THR A 252 -10.59 -11.08 34.95
C THR A 252 -9.83 -12.25 35.57
N ASN A 253 -8.66 -11.97 36.14
CA ASN A 253 -8.15 -12.64 37.33
C ASN A 253 -7.72 -11.54 38.30
#